data_AF-A0A957WCM4-F1
#
_entry.id   AF-A0A957WCM4-F1
#
_cell.length_a   1.000
_cell.length_b   1.000
_cell.length_c   1.000
_cell.angle_alpha   90.00
_cell.angle_beta   90.00
_cell.angle_gamma   90.00
#
_symmetry.space_group_name_H-M   'P 1'
#
loop_
_entity.id
_entity.type
_entity.pdbx_description
1 polymer ?
#
loop_
_entity_poly.entity_id
_entity_poly.type
_entity_poly.pdbx_seq_one_letter_code
_entity_poly.pdbx_strand_id
1 'polypeptide(L)' 'DDVERGIAQLVQEATAFRFDGSDLMPGEVGAGSFWKGMTDWVSGSADLDTALQEIDASWPSNN' A
#
# COMPACT_ATOMS: atom_id res chain seq x y z
N ASP A 1 9.30 17.99 -20.95
CA ASP A 1 10.43 17.28 -20.37
C ASP A 1 10.27 15.81 -20.79
N ASP A 2 11.37 15.16 -21.14
CA ASP A 2 11.36 13.94 -21.98
C ASP A 2 10.89 12.71 -21.19
N VAL A 3 11.04 12.78 -19.86
CA VAL A 3 10.55 11.79 -18.90
C VAL A 3 9.01 11.73 -18.92
N GLU A 4 8.34 12.89 -18.94
CA GLU A 4 6.88 12.98 -18.97
C GLU A 4 6.30 12.46 -20.27
N ARG A 5 7.00 12.67 -21.40
CA ARG A 5 6.58 12.09 -22.69
C ARG A 5 6.75 10.57 -22.70
N GLY A 6 7.84 10.06 -22.12
CA GLY A 6 8.06 8.62 -21.97
C GLY A 6 6.99 7.95 -21.11
N ILE A 7 6.61 8.59 -19.99
CA ILE A 7 5.55 8.10 -19.10
C ILE A 7 4.19 8.15 -19.81
N ALA A 8 3.87 9.22 -20.53
CA ALA A 8 2.60 9.36 -21.25
C ALA A 8 2.44 8.33 -22.39
N GLN A 9 3.54 7.94 -23.04
CA GLN A 9 3.52 6.91 -24.07
C GLN A 9 3.35 5.50 -23.47
N LEU A 10 4.03 5.21 -22.36
CA LEU A 10 3.91 3.95 -21.63
C LEU A 10 2.48 3.73 -21.10
N VAL A 11 1.82 4.79 -20.64
CA VAL A 11 0.41 4.75 -20.20
C VAL A 11 -0.55 4.53 -21.38
N GLN A 12 -0.26 5.11 -22.55
CA GLN A 12 -1.10 4.95 -23.74
C GLN A 12 -1.01 3.54 -24.35
N GLU A 13 0.13 2.88 -24.23
CA GLU A 13 0.38 1.57 -24.85
C GLU A 13 0.06 0.37 -23.92
N ALA A 14 -0.19 0.62 -22.63
CA ALA A 14 -0.48 -0.44 -21.67
C ALA A 14 -1.91 -0.98 -21.79
N THR A 15 -2.06 -2.28 -22.06
CA THR A 15 -3.37 -2.99 -22.06
C THR A 15 -4.00 -3.15 -20.68
N ALA A 16 -3.20 -3.01 -19.62
CA ALA A 16 -3.67 -2.93 -18.24
C ALA A 16 -2.68 -2.08 -17.45
N PHE A 17 -3.17 -1.00 -16.84
CA PHE A 17 -2.43 -0.24 -15.85
C PHE A 17 -2.84 -0.76 -14.48
N ARG A 18 -1.90 -1.30 -13.71
CA ARG A 18 -2.12 -1.67 -12.31
C ARG A 18 -1.14 -0.87 -11.47
N PHE A 19 -1.73 0.02 -10.69
CA PHE A 19 -1.15 0.55 -9.48
C PHE A 19 -0.79 -0.62 -8.54
N ASP A 20 0.32 -0.52 -7.80
CA ASP A 20 0.62 -1.56 -6.82
C ASP A 20 -0.48 -1.54 -5.73
N GLY A 21 -0.70 -2.66 -5.03
CA GLY A 21 -1.82 -2.76 -4.08
C GLY A 21 -1.79 -1.74 -2.93
N SER A 22 -0.67 -1.05 -2.70
CA SER A 22 -0.60 0.05 -1.74
C SER A 22 -1.42 1.27 -2.18
N ASP A 23 -1.63 1.46 -3.48
CA ASP A 23 -2.49 2.52 -4.03
C ASP A 23 -3.99 2.28 -3.78
N LEU A 24 -4.39 1.05 -3.43
CA LEU A 24 -5.75 0.73 -3.00
C LEU A 24 -5.95 0.89 -1.49
N MET A 25 -4.86 1.01 -0.72
CA MET A 25 -4.94 1.24 0.71
C MET A 25 -5.24 2.71 0.99
N PRO A 26 -6.17 3.03 1.90
CA PRO A 26 -6.30 4.37 2.44
C PRO A 26 -4.97 4.85 3.00
N GLY A 27 -4.65 6.14 2.86
CA GLY A 27 -3.32 6.66 3.23
C GLY A 27 -2.94 6.36 4.68
N GLU A 28 -3.92 6.33 5.59
CA GLU A 28 -3.77 5.94 7.00
C GLU A 28 -3.37 4.47 7.19
N VAL A 29 -3.78 3.58 6.27
CA VAL A 29 -3.40 2.17 6.25
C VAL A 29 -2.02 2.01 5.62
N GLY A 30 -1.86 2.47 4.38
CA GLY A 30 -0.66 2.21 3.59
C GLY A 30 0.60 2.93 4.09
N ALA A 31 0.45 4.18 4.56
CA ALA A 31 1.57 4.95 5.13
C ALA A 31 1.66 4.84 6.67
N GLY A 32 0.66 4.26 7.33
CA GLY A 32 0.56 4.22 8.78
C GLY A 32 0.62 2.80 9.34
N SER A 33 -0.55 2.20 9.58
CA SER A 33 -0.68 0.93 10.29
C SER A 33 0.12 -0.20 9.63
N PHE A 34 0.19 -0.22 8.29
CA PHE A 34 0.99 -1.20 7.56
C PHE A 34 2.47 -1.15 7.96
N TRP A 35 3.11 0.01 7.86
CA TRP A 35 4.53 0.15 8.19
C TRP A 35 4.82 -0.10 9.67
N LYS A 36 3.94 0.37 10.55
CA LYS A 36 4.05 0.10 11.98
C LYS A 36 3.98 -1.41 12.26
N GLY A 37 2.92 -2.08 11.79
CA GLY A 37 2.72 -3.52 12.03
C GLY A 37 3.86 -4.38 11.50
N MET A 38 4.37 -4.07 10.30
CA MET A 38 5.51 -4.79 9.73
C MET A 38 6.81 -4.54 10.51
N THR A 39 7.03 -3.31 11.01
CA THR A 39 8.18 -2.98 11.85
C THR A 39 8.11 -3.67 13.21
N ASP A 40 6.92 -3.70 13.82
CA ASP A 40 6.67 -4.37 15.10
C ASP A 40 6.88 -5.88 14.97
N TRP A 41 6.46 -6.50 13.86
CA TRP A 41 6.73 -7.90 13.57
C TRP A 41 8.22 -8.21 13.37
N VAL A 42 8.91 -7.44 12.53
CA VAL A 42 10.35 -7.66 12.25
C VAL A 42 11.20 -7.42 13.49
N SER A 43 10.83 -6.46 14.34
CA SER A 43 11.52 -6.20 15.61
C SER A 43 11.19 -7.23 16.71
N GLY A 44 10.19 -8.09 16.49
CA GLY A 44 9.71 -9.06 17.49
C GLY A 44 8.83 -8.45 18.58
N SER A 45 8.39 -7.20 18.39
CA SER A 45 7.45 -6.50 19.30
C SER A 45 6.02 -7.01 19.18
N ALA A 46 5.68 -7.60 18.04
CA ALA A 46 4.40 -8.28 17.79
C ALA A 46 4.64 -9.58 17.00
N ASP A 47 3.75 -10.57 17.16
CA ASP A 47 3.70 -11.70 16.24
C ASP A 47 2.99 -11.33 14.93
N LEU A 48 3.14 -12.19 13.92
CA LEU A 48 2.59 -11.93 12.59
C LEU A 48 1.06 -11.79 12.62
N ASP A 49 0.38 -12.62 13.40
CA ASP A 49 -1.09 -12.63 13.46
C ASP A 49 -1.62 -11.33 14.06
N THR A 50 -0.99 -10.84 15.12
CA THR A 50 -1.31 -9.56 15.76
C THR A 50 -1.06 -8.40 14.80
N ALA A 51 0.09 -8.38 14.12
CA ALA A 51 0.42 -7.33 13.16
C ALA A 51 -0.60 -7.27 12.00
N LEU A 52 -1.02 -8.42 11.48
CA LEU A 52 -2.01 -8.49 10.41
C LEU A 52 -3.40 -8.05 10.88
N GLN A 53 -3.82 -8.43 12.09
CA GLN A 53 -5.09 -8.00 12.66
C GLN A 53 -5.15 -6.48 12.87
N GLU A 54 -4.06 -5.87 13.34
CA GLU A 54 -3.99 -4.41 13.52
C GLU A 54 -4.07 -3.65 12.19
N ILE A 55 -3.41 -4.18 11.15
CA ILE A 55 -3.47 -3.61 9.80
C ILE A 55 -4.88 -3.74 9.23
N ASP A 56 -5.51 -4.90 9.34
CA ASP A 56 -6.87 -5.16 8.84
C ASP A 56 -7.92 -4.27 9.54
N ALA A 57 -7.82 -4.13 10.87
CA ALA A 57 -8.73 -3.30 11.66
C ALA A 57 -8.59 -1.80 11.37
N SER A 58 -7.48 -1.37 10.77
CA SER A 58 -7.25 0.04 10.45
C SER A 58 -7.92 0.50 9.15
N TRP A 59 -8.49 -0.42 8.37
CA TRP A 59 -9.23 -0.04 7.18
C TRP A 59 -10.50 0.73 7.55
N PRO A 60 -10.75 1.92 6.97
CA PRO A 60 -11.98 2.64 7.17
C PRO A 60 -13.16 1.81 6.65
N SER A 61 -14.05 1.44 7.56
CA SER A 61 -15.31 0.78 7.23
C SER A 61 -16.26 1.79 6.59
N ASN A 62 -16.19 1.94 5.27
CA ASN A 62 -17.19 2.68 4.50
C ASN A 62 -18.46 1.83 4.41
N ASN A 63 -19.58 2.38 4.91
CA ASN A 63 -20.93 1.98 4.53
C ASN A 63 -21.22 2.48 3.10
#